data_AF-A0A6B3FLY7-F1
#
_entry.id   AF-A0A6B3FLY7-F1
#
_cell.length_a   1.000
_cell.length_b   1.000
_cell.length_c   1.000
_cell.angle_alpha   90.00
_cell.angle_beta   90.00
_cell.angle_gamma   90.00
#
_symmetry.space_group_name_H-M   'P 1'
#
loop_
_entity.id
_entity.type
_entity.pdbx_description
1 polymer ?
#
loop_
_entity_poly.entity_id
_entity_poly.type
_entity_poly.pdbx_seq_one_letter_code
_entity_poly.pdbx_strand_id
1 'polypeptide(L)' 'GVLGPGTRADLVVLGDDPHRVDPSRIGDIEIVRTYVDGRDARAEA' A
#
# COMPACT_ATOMS: atom_id res chain seq x y z
N GLY A 1 4.27 -6.46 -7.85
CA GLY A 1 4.89 -7.10 -6.70
C GLY A 1 4.07 -8.30 -6.27
N VAL A 2 4.62 -9.19 -5.46
CA VAL A 2 3.89 -10.27 -4.78
C VAL A 2 4.20 -10.14 -3.30
N LEU A 3 3.19 -10.33 -2.44
CA LEU A 3 3.38 -10.39 -0.99
C LEU A 3 3.42 -11.85 -0.57
N GLY A 4 4.56 -12.28 -0.07
CA GLY A 4 4.74 -13.62 0.45
C GLY A 4 6.04 -13.76 1.25
N PRO A 5 6.22 -14.87 1.98
CA PRO A 5 7.47 -15.13 2.68
C PRO A 5 8.66 -15.10 1.71
N GLY A 6 9.75 -14.43 2.10
CA GLY A 6 10.97 -14.29 1.30
C GLY A 6 10.90 -13.23 0.19
N THR A 7 9.76 -12.57 -0.04
CA THR A 7 9.69 -11.43 -0.97
C THR A 7 10.19 -10.15 -0.30
N ARG A 8 10.82 -9.26 -1.06
CA ARG A 8 11.14 -7.92 -0.57
C ARG A 8 9.87 -7.20 -0.13
N ALA A 9 9.91 -6.58 1.05
CA ALA A 9 8.75 -5.97 1.70
C ALA A 9 8.45 -4.58 1.12
N ASP A 10 8.05 -4.55 -0.16
CA ASP A 10 7.59 -3.37 -0.86
C ASP A 10 6.05 -3.43 -0.96
N LEU A 11 5.36 -2.59 -0.19
CA LEU A 11 3.91 -2.62 -0.09
C LEU A 11 3.33 -1.25 0.26
N VAL A 12 2.02 -1.10 0.02
CA VAL A 12 1.23 0.07 0.40
C VAL A 12 0.05 -0.37 1.26
N VAL A 13 -0.30 0.46 2.23
CA VAL A 13 -1.53 0.31 3.01
C VAL A 13 -2.55 1.30 2.46
N LEU A 14 -3.67 0.77 1.99
CA LEU A 14 -4.78 1.54 1.44
C LEU A 14 -5.81 1.84 2.54
N GLY A 15 -6.40 3.04 2.50
CA GLY A 15 -7.41 3.48 3.47
C GLY A 15 -8.79 2.86 3.27
N ASP A 16 -9.02 2.21 2.13
CA ASP A 16 -10.26 1.50 1.81
C ASP A 16 -9.95 0.21 1.04
N ASP A 17 -10.90 -0.72 1.01
CA ASP A 17 -10.79 -1.99 0.29
C ASP A 17 -11.13 -1.78 -1.21
N PRO A 18 -10.16 -1.90 -2.13
CA PRO A 18 -10.40 -1.70 -3.55
C PRO A 18 -11.40 -2.70 -4.15
N HIS A 19 -11.68 -3.82 -3.48
CA HIS A 19 -12.69 -4.79 -3.93
C HIS A 19 -14.13 -4.43 -3.51
N ARG A 20 -14.31 -3.39 -2.69
CA ARG A 20 -15.61 -2.99 -2.13
C ARG A 20 -16.05 -1.60 -2.57
N VAL A 21 -15.20 -0.86 -3.28
CA VAL A 21 -15.51 0.44 -3.87
C VAL A 21 -15.84 0.32 -5.37
N ASP A 22 -16.47 1.34 -5.93
CA ASP A 22 -16.62 1.46 -7.37
C ASP A 22 -15.24 1.56 -8.06
N PRO A 23 -14.98 0.83 -9.17
CA PRO A 23 -13.68 0.87 -9.84
C PRO A 23 -13.20 2.28 -10.22
N SER A 24 -14.10 3.21 -10.51
CA SER A 24 -13.74 4.61 -10.82
C SER A 24 -13.18 5.37 -9.61
N ARG A 25 -13.45 4.90 -8.39
CA ARG A 25 -13.03 5.49 -7.12
C ARG A 25 -11.73 4.91 -6.59
N ILE A 26 -11.19 3.85 -7.18
CA ILE A 26 -9.94 3.22 -6.72
C ILE A 26 -8.79 4.22 -6.69
N GLY A 27 -8.72 5.13 -7.67
CA GLY A 27 -7.69 6.17 -7.73
C GLY A 27 -7.78 7.22 -6.61
N ASP A 28 -8.93 7.33 -5.95
CA ASP A 28 -9.17 8.26 -4.86
C ASP A 28 -8.87 7.65 -3.48
N ILE A 29 -8.54 6.35 -3.40
CA ILE A 29 -8.25 5.69 -2.13
C ILE A 29 -6.96 6.27 -1.52
N GLU A 30 -7.05 6.70 -0.27
CA GLU A 30 -5.90 7.23 0.47
C GLU A 30 -4.79 6.18 0.62
N ILE A 31 -3.54 6.58 0.37
CA ILE A 31 -2.35 5.80 0.72
C ILE A 31 -1.93 6.17 2.14
N VAL A 32 -2.40 5.39 3.11
CA VAL A 32 -2.14 5.59 4.54
C VAL A 32 -0.66 5.48 4.84
N ARG A 33 0.02 4.49 4.24
CA ARG A 33 1.45 4.26 4.45
C ARG A 33 2.09 3.56 3.26
N THR A 34 3.36 3.83 3.05
CA THR A 34 4.18 3.19 2.03
C THR A 34 5.39 2.58 2.71
N TYR A 35 5.65 1.30 2.46
CA TYR A 35 6.86 0.63 2.92
C TYR A 35 7.72 0.25 1.71
N VAL A 36 9.00 0.57 1.79
CA VAL A 36 10.03 0.16 0.84
C VAL A 36 11.11 -0.55 1.61
N ASP A 37 11.43 -1.78 1.20
CA ASP A 37 12.39 -2.63 1.93
C ASP A 37 12.03 -2.83 3.41
N GLY A 38 10.72 -2.86 3.72
CA GLY A 38 10.21 -2.97 5.09
C GLY A 38 10.35 -1.71 5.93
N ARG A 39 10.91 -0.62 5.40
CA ARG A 39 10.98 0.69 6.07
C ARG A 39 9.84 1.57 5.61
N ASP A 40 9.24 2.29 6.54
CA ASP A 40 8.25 3.30 6.20
C ASP A 40 8.93 4.46 5.47
N ALA A 41 8.51 4.70 4.24
CA ALA A 41 9.08 5.72 3.37
C ALA A 41 8.83 7.16 3.85
N ARG A 42 7.90 7.36 4.80
CA ARG A 42 7.59 8.69 5.37
C ARG A 42 8.07 8.86 6.81
N ALA A 43 8.67 7.84 7.43
CA ALA A 43 9.15 7.92 8.81
C ALA A 43 10.51 8.62 8.96
N GLU A 44 11.21 8.90 7.86
CA GLU A 44 12.49 9.62 7.84
C GLU A 44 12.30 11.07 7.37
N ALA A 45 11.39 11.80 8.03
CA ALA A 45 11.20 13.25 7.86
C ALA A 45 11.50 13.99 9.17
#